data_AF-A0A653N8D2-F1
#
_entry.id   AF-A0A653N8D2-F1
#
_cell.length_a   1.000
_cell.length_b   1.000
_cell.length_c   1.000
_cell.angle_alpha   90.00
_cell.angle_beta   90.00
_cell.angle_gamma   90.00
#
_symmetry.space_group_name_H-M   'P 1'
#
loop_
_entity.id
_entity.type
_entity.pdbx_description
1 polymer ?
#
loop_
_entity_poly.entity_id
_entity_poly.type
_entity_poly.pdbx_seq_one_letter_code
_entity_poly.pdbx_strand_id
1 'polypeptide(L)'
;MSDVEAVPEVHPASTSTLAASGNALLSDEGSAPTPDQAAADAAVKQTLHRYLQKHRAALLAKLDGLAERQARWPVTPTGTNVLGLVKHVAGVQAGYFGEVFGRPLPDPPAWPESEDGDDMFAPLDETMADVVAFHHRSAAHADATIEALDLTATGTVSWWPEEHRHVTLHRILVHMAYETARHAGHADIVREMLDGLAGDGDGNLADKTPDEWVRWREQLVDIAERAGLRDLSA
;
A
#
# COMPACT_ATOMS: atom_id res chain seq x y z
N MET A 1 5.53 -37.19 21.55
CA MET A 1 4.66 -36.01 21.57
C MET A 1 5.28 -35.06 20.56
N SER A 2 4.62 -34.89 19.42
CA SER A 2 5.11 -33.96 18.39
C SER A 2 4.91 -32.56 18.95
N ASP A 3 6.00 -31.85 19.19
CA ASP A 3 5.97 -30.44 19.58
C ASP A 3 5.49 -29.63 18.37
N VAL A 4 4.17 -29.55 18.21
CA VAL A 4 3.57 -28.53 17.36
C VAL A 4 3.89 -27.21 18.03
N GLU A 5 4.75 -26.41 17.40
CA GLU A 5 5.14 -25.10 17.89
C GLU A 5 3.88 -24.28 18.15
N ALA A 6 3.76 -23.74 19.37
CA ALA A 6 2.58 -23.00 19.77
C ALA A 6 2.41 -21.78 18.85
N VAL A 7 1.20 -21.59 18.33
CA VAL A 7 0.87 -20.38 17.58
C VAL A 7 1.10 -19.17 18.51
N PRO A 8 1.85 -18.14 18.09
CA PRO A 8 2.05 -16.94 18.90
C PRO A 8 0.71 -16.34 19.33
N GLU A 9 0.61 -15.84 20.56
CA GLU A 9 -0.57 -15.08 20.98
C GLU A 9 -0.70 -13.82 20.11
N VAL A 10 -1.69 -13.82 19.22
CA VAL A 10 -2.13 -12.60 18.53
C VAL A 10 -3.11 -11.91 19.48
N HIS A 11 -2.69 -10.83 20.13
CA HIS A 11 -3.60 -10.01 20.93
C HIS A 11 -4.71 -9.47 20.02
N PRO A 12 -5.98 -9.84 20.23
CA PRO A 12 -7.07 -9.27 19.45
C PRO A 12 -7.15 -7.77 19.73
N ALA A 13 -7.28 -6.95 18.69
CA ALA A 13 -7.74 -5.58 18.83
C ALA A 13 -9.11 -5.59 19.53
N SER A 14 -9.40 -4.52 20.29
CA SER A 14 -10.69 -4.37 20.98
C SER A 14 -11.84 -4.58 20.00
N THR A 15 -12.93 -5.19 20.48
CA THR A 15 -14.15 -5.56 19.74
C THR A 15 -14.98 -4.35 19.27
N SER A 16 -14.36 -3.37 18.61
CA SER A 16 -15.06 -2.33 17.86
C SER A 16 -15.23 -2.77 16.42
N THR A 17 -16.49 -2.74 15.98
CA THR A 17 -17.04 -2.91 14.63
C THR A 17 -16.02 -2.86 13.48
N LEU A 18 -15.84 -4.00 12.80
CA LEU A 18 -15.31 -4.07 11.45
C LEU A 18 -16.22 -3.29 10.52
N ALA A 19 -15.79 -2.12 10.09
CA ALA A 19 -16.45 -1.33 9.06
C ALA A 19 -15.44 -1.05 7.94
N ALA A 20 -15.92 -1.11 6.70
CA ALA A 20 -15.11 -0.75 5.55
C ALA A 20 -14.83 0.76 5.55
N SER A 21 -13.58 1.16 5.30
CA SER A 21 -13.22 2.57 5.11
C SER A 21 -12.97 2.85 3.63
N GLY A 22 -13.91 3.53 2.96
CA GLY A 22 -13.69 4.08 1.61
C GLY A 22 -14.94 4.11 0.72
N ASN A 23 -14.90 4.95 -0.32
CA ASN A 23 -15.99 5.25 -1.26
C ASN A 23 -15.60 4.92 -2.73
N ALA A 24 -14.68 3.98 -2.94
CA ALA A 24 -14.06 3.72 -4.24
C ALA A 24 -14.98 2.92 -5.18
N LEU A 25 -15.92 3.60 -5.83
CA LEU A 25 -16.77 3.06 -6.90
C LEU A 25 -16.04 3.09 -8.25
N LEU A 26 -15.14 2.14 -8.50
CA LEU A 26 -14.60 1.94 -9.86
C LEU A 26 -14.45 0.44 -10.15
N SER A 27 -15.54 -0.17 -10.62
CA SER A 27 -15.57 -1.49 -11.23
C SER A 27 -16.05 -1.36 -12.67
N ASP A 28 -15.14 -1.32 -13.64
CA ASP A 28 -15.45 -1.56 -15.05
C ASP A 28 -14.33 -2.36 -15.69
N GLU A 29 -14.40 -3.68 -15.49
CA GLU A 29 -13.58 -4.68 -16.19
C GLU A 29 -14.33 -5.08 -17.48
N GLY A 30 -14.23 -4.22 -18.51
CA GLY A 30 -14.89 -4.39 -19.81
C GLY A 30 -13.90 -4.48 -20.96
N SER A 31 -13.97 -5.57 -21.72
CA SER A 31 -13.07 -5.90 -22.84
C SER A 31 -13.25 -4.95 -24.05
N ALA A 32 -12.15 -4.41 -24.58
CA ALA A 32 -12.14 -3.51 -25.75
C ALA A 32 -11.46 -4.16 -26.98
N PRO A 33 -11.91 -3.83 -28.22
CA PRO A 33 -11.36 -4.37 -29.46
C PRO A 33 -9.94 -3.85 -29.74
N THR A 34 -9.16 -4.58 -30.54
CA THR A 34 -7.73 -4.33 -30.80
C THR A 34 -7.49 -2.94 -31.42
N PRO A 35 -6.93 -1.97 -30.68
CA PRO A 35 -6.62 -0.64 -31.20
C PRO A 35 -5.34 -0.67 -32.05
N ASP A 36 -5.08 0.37 -32.85
CA ASP A 36 -3.72 0.63 -33.34
C ASP A 36 -2.77 0.82 -32.13
N GLN A 37 -1.48 0.48 -32.27
CA GLN A 37 -0.52 0.35 -31.18
C GLN A 37 -0.48 1.58 -30.27
N ALA A 38 -0.57 2.79 -30.84
CA ALA A 38 -0.60 4.03 -30.06
C ALA A 38 -1.85 4.15 -29.17
N ALA A 39 -3.01 3.74 -29.67
CA ALA A 39 -4.24 3.71 -28.88
C ALA A 39 -4.24 2.58 -27.84
N ALA A 40 -3.59 1.44 -28.16
CA ALA A 40 -3.38 0.36 -27.20
C ALA A 40 -2.45 0.79 -26.06
N ASP A 41 -1.33 1.44 -26.37
CA ASP A 41 -0.37 1.96 -25.40
C ASP A 41 -1.01 3.04 -24.51
N ALA A 42 -1.82 3.93 -25.09
CA ALA A 42 -2.58 4.92 -24.34
C ALA A 42 -3.57 4.27 -23.37
N ALA A 43 -4.29 3.22 -23.80
CA ALA A 43 -5.21 2.48 -22.95
C ALA A 43 -4.47 1.74 -21.81
N VAL A 44 -3.32 1.12 -22.09
CA VAL A 44 -2.47 0.49 -21.07
C VAL A 44 -1.99 1.51 -20.05
N LYS A 45 -1.46 2.64 -20.51
CA LYS A 45 -1.00 3.74 -19.65
C LYS A 45 -2.12 4.26 -18.76
N GLN A 46 -3.29 4.51 -19.35
CA GLN A 46 -4.46 4.99 -18.62
C GLN A 46 -4.91 4.00 -17.55
N THR A 47 -4.91 2.69 -17.86
CA THR A 47 -5.25 1.65 -16.90
C THR A 47 -4.25 1.63 -15.75
N LEU A 48 -2.95 1.53 -16.00
CA LEU A 48 -1.93 1.52 -14.95
C LEU A 48 -2.00 2.77 -14.07
N HIS A 49 -2.20 3.95 -14.69
CA HIS A 49 -2.33 5.21 -13.97
C HIS A 49 -3.57 5.24 -13.06
N ARG A 50 -4.72 4.75 -13.54
CA ARG A 50 -5.94 4.62 -12.72
C ARG A 50 -5.74 3.73 -11.50
N TYR A 51 -5.14 2.55 -11.66
CA TYR A 51 -4.91 1.63 -10.53
C TYR A 51 -3.95 2.25 -9.52
N LEU A 52 -2.90 2.91 -9.99
CA LEU A 52 -1.99 3.65 -9.12
C LEU A 52 -2.72 4.75 -8.33
N GLN A 53 -3.59 5.54 -8.99
CA GLN A 53 -4.42 6.55 -8.31
C GLN A 53 -5.38 5.93 -7.28
N LYS A 54 -6.04 4.80 -7.62
CA LYS A 54 -6.91 4.05 -6.70
C LYS A 54 -6.13 3.66 -5.44
N HIS A 55 -4.97 3.03 -5.58
CA HIS A 55 -4.20 2.54 -4.44
C HIS A 55 -3.57 3.66 -3.61
N ARG A 56 -3.16 4.79 -4.22
CA ARG A 56 -2.72 5.98 -3.48
C ARG A 56 -3.84 6.53 -2.60
N ALA A 57 -5.04 6.67 -3.17
CA ALA A 57 -6.21 7.14 -2.43
C ALA A 57 -6.56 6.18 -1.29
N ALA A 58 -6.56 4.87 -1.56
CA ALA A 58 -6.82 3.84 -0.56
C ALA A 58 -5.82 3.88 0.61
N LEU A 59 -4.51 4.01 0.31
CA LEU A 59 -3.47 4.12 1.33
C LEU A 59 -3.59 5.42 2.13
N LEU A 60 -3.82 6.56 1.49
CA LEU A 60 -3.98 7.85 2.18
C LEU A 60 -5.19 7.84 3.11
N ALA A 61 -6.32 7.28 2.66
CA ALA A 61 -7.53 7.13 3.46
C ALA A 61 -7.32 6.30 4.73
N LYS A 62 -6.23 5.52 4.84
CA LYS A 62 -5.87 4.83 6.08
C LYS A 62 -5.43 5.78 7.19
N LEU A 63 -5.25 7.06 6.94
CA LEU A 63 -5.08 8.05 8.01
C LEU A 63 -6.41 8.57 8.58
N ASP A 64 -7.52 8.35 7.87
CA ASP A 64 -8.81 8.91 8.28
C ASP A 64 -9.24 8.36 9.65
N GLY A 65 -9.60 9.27 10.55
CA GLY A 65 -10.04 8.98 11.92
C GLY A 65 -8.93 8.68 12.93
N LEU A 66 -7.66 8.59 12.50
CA LEU A 66 -6.54 8.35 13.42
C LEU A 66 -6.06 9.66 14.06
N ALA A 67 -5.83 9.63 15.38
CA ALA A 67 -5.02 10.66 16.02
C ALA A 67 -3.53 10.51 15.65
N GLU A 68 -2.77 11.61 15.75
CA GLU A 68 -1.32 11.67 15.49
C GLU A 68 -0.54 10.50 16.12
N ARG A 69 -0.82 10.21 17.39
CA ARG A 69 -0.18 9.12 18.14
C ARG A 69 -0.54 7.74 17.58
N GLN A 70 -1.79 7.53 17.14
CA GLN A 70 -2.23 6.25 16.60
C GLN A 70 -1.63 5.99 15.22
N ALA A 71 -1.56 7.00 14.36
CA ALA A 71 -0.96 6.86 13.03
C ALA A 71 0.52 6.49 13.09
N ARG A 72 1.24 6.90 14.14
CA ARG A 72 2.65 6.55 14.41
C ARG A 72 2.84 5.27 15.22
N TRP A 73 1.76 4.65 15.70
CA TRP A 73 1.86 3.54 16.63
C TRP A 73 2.30 2.27 15.89
N PRO A 74 3.43 1.64 16.28
CA PRO A 74 3.87 0.39 15.68
C PRO A 74 3.01 -0.76 16.21
N VAL A 75 2.48 -1.58 15.30
CA VAL A 75 1.67 -2.78 15.66
C VAL A 75 2.34 -4.10 15.29
N THR A 76 3.51 -4.05 14.67
CA THR A 76 4.30 -5.23 14.30
C THR A 76 5.70 -5.18 14.94
N PRO A 77 6.39 -6.32 15.09
CA PRO A 77 7.79 -6.35 15.53
C PRO A 77 8.76 -5.57 14.63
N THR A 78 8.40 -5.34 13.37
CA THR A 78 9.19 -4.54 12.40
C THR A 78 8.90 -3.04 12.51
N GLY A 79 8.08 -2.60 13.45
CA GLY A 79 7.78 -1.18 13.65
C GLY A 79 6.76 -0.59 12.67
N THR A 80 6.06 -1.43 11.88
CA THR A 80 5.13 -0.95 10.86
C THR A 80 4.00 -0.12 11.48
N ASN A 81 3.83 1.10 10.97
CA ASN A 81 2.81 2.06 11.38
C ASN A 81 2.23 2.77 10.13
N VAL A 82 1.01 3.30 10.24
CA VAL A 82 0.29 3.85 9.07
C VAL A 82 0.96 5.10 8.51
N LEU A 83 1.43 6.01 9.37
CA LEU A 83 2.03 7.27 8.93
C LEU A 83 3.33 7.04 8.15
N GLY A 84 4.15 6.10 8.64
CA GLY A 84 5.37 5.66 7.99
C GLY A 84 5.11 5.08 6.60
N LEU A 85 4.08 4.22 6.46
CA LEU A 85 3.70 3.65 5.16
C LEU A 85 3.30 4.74 4.14
N VAL A 86 2.51 5.72 4.56
CA VAL A 86 2.10 6.84 3.69
C VAL A 86 3.30 7.70 3.28
N LYS A 87 4.18 8.02 4.23
CA LYS A 87 5.40 8.79 3.96
C LYS A 87 6.33 8.06 3.00
N HIS A 88 6.61 6.79 3.27
CA HIS A 88 7.43 5.92 2.43
C HIS A 88 6.96 5.96 0.98
N VAL A 89 5.69 5.64 0.74
CA VAL A 89 5.10 5.63 -0.61
C VAL A 89 5.18 7.00 -1.28
N ALA A 90 4.94 8.08 -0.54
CA ALA A 90 5.10 9.43 -1.07
C ALA A 90 6.54 9.75 -1.50
N GLY A 91 7.54 9.19 -0.82
CA GLY A 91 8.97 9.30 -1.13
C GLY A 91 9.41 8.53 -2.34
N VAL A 92 9.17 7.22 -2.33
CA VAL A 92 9.53 6.36 -3.47
C VAL A 92 8.87 6.86 -4.75
N GLN A 93 7.63 7.34 -4.67
CA GLN A 93 6.93 7.99 -5.78
C GLN A 93 7.65 9.23 -6.32
N ALA A 94 8.12 10.11 -5.43
CA ALA A 94 8.85 11.31 -5.82
C ALA A 94 10.17 10.96 -6.52
N GLY A 95 10.88 9.93 -6.04
CA GLY A 95 12.10 9.43 -6.67
C GLY A 95 11.81 8.79 -8.04
N TYR A 96 10.88 7.84 -8.09
CA TYR A 96 10.60 7.03 -9.28
C TYR A 96 9.96 7.82 -10.43
N PHE A 97 9.05 8.74 -10.17
CA PHE A 97 8.47 9.59 -11.22
C PHE A 97 9.17 10.94 -11.36
N GLY A 98 10.13 11.25 -10.48
CA GLY A 98 10.90 12.47 -10.54
C GLY A 98 12.31 12.23 -11.04
N GLU A 99 13.22 11.96 -10.11
CA GLU A 99 14.66 11.85 -10.36
C GLU A 99 15.01 10.86 -11.48
N VAL A 100 14.36 9.69 -11.50
CA VAL A 100 14.60 8.62 -12.49
C VAL A 100 14.41 9.09 -13.94
N PHE A 101 13.49 10.03 -14.17
CA PHE A 101 13.18 10.58 -15.49
C PHE A 101 13.70 12.01 -15.67
N GLY A 102 14.62 12.47 -14.82
CA GLY A 102 15.20 13.82 -14.91
C GLY A 102 14.20 14.94 -14.60
N ARG A 103 13.18 14.66 -13.77
CA ARG A 103 12.11 15.59 -13.40
C ARG A 103 12.03 15.69 -11.88
N PRO A 104 13.07 16.10 -11.14
CA PRO A 104 13.05 16.09 -9.67
C PRO A 104 11.85 16.89 -9.13
N LEU A 105 11.28 16.42 -8.02
CA LEU A 105 10.22 17.14 -7.32
C LEU A 105 10.79 18.49 -6.81
N PRO A 106 10.13 19.63 -7.07
CA PRO A 106 10.54 20.91 -6.48
C PRO A 106 10.45 20.87 -4.96
N ASP A 107 11.47 21.41 -4.28
CA ASP A 107 11.54 21.51 -2.82
C ASP A 107 11.17 20.19 -2.11
N PRO A 108 11.92 19.09 -2.37
CA PRO A 108 11.63 17.83 -1.71
C PRO A 108 11.79 18.00 -0.20
N PRO A 109 10.98 17.32 0.63
CA PRO A 109 11.22 17.31 2.06
C PRO A 109 12.64 16.80 2.32
N ALA A 110 13.25 17.29 3.41
CA ALA A 110 14.53 16.76 3.85
C ALA A 110 14.33 15.30 4.25
N TRP A 111 14.60 14.39 3.31
CA TRP A 111 14.72 12.98 3.63
C TRP A 111 15.90 12.86 4.58
N PRO A 112 15.78 12.12 5.70
CA PRO A 112 16.98 11.62 6.31
C PRO A 112 17.70 10.85 5.20
N GLU A 113 18.93 11.24 4.87
CA GLU A 113 19.87 10.35 4.20
C GLU A 113 20.09 9.20 5.19
N SER A 114 19.11 8.28 5.29
CA SER A 114 19.18 7.22 6.26
C SER A 114 20.20 6.22 5.74
N GLU A 115 21.40 6.26 6.29
CA GLU A 115 22.42 5.23 6.07
C GLU A 115 21.90 3.83 6.44
N ASP A 116 20.82 3.75 7.23
CA ASP A 116 20.14 2.53 7.69
C ASP A 116 18.84 2.16 6.95
N GLY A 117 18.42 2.91 5.91
CA GLY A 117 17.25 2.56 5.08
C GLY A 117 15.88 2.69 5.78
N ASP A 118 15.72 3.71 6.62
CA ASP A 118 14.64 3.84 7.59
C ASP A 118 13.63 4.93 7.12
N ASP A 119 13.06 4.75 5.92
CA ASP A 119 12.05 5.65 5.31
C ASP A 119 10.61 5.36 5.78
N MET A 120 10.46 4.40 6.69
CA MET A 120 9.19 3.89 7.20
C MET A 120 8.69 4.59 8.48
N PHE A 121 9.11 5.84 8.72
CA PHE A 121 8.66 6.64 9.86
C PHE A 121 8.69 8.15 9.62
N ALA A 122 7.88 8.89 10.38
CA ALA A 122 7.94 10.35 10.48
C ALA A 122 8.61 10.75 11.81
N PRO A 123 9.67 11.60 11.81
CA PRO A 123 10.27 12.13 13.02
C PRO A 123 9.30 13.06 13.78
N LEU A 124 9.70 13.46 14.99
CA LEU A 124 8.83 14.23 15.90
C LEU A 124 8.48 15.63 15.37
N ASP A 125 9.36 16.21 14.56
CA ASP A 125 9.23 17.54 13.97
C ASP A 125 8.47 17.57 12.64
N GLU A 126 8.13 16.40 12.08
CA GLU A 126 7.28 16.27 10.90
C GLU A 126 5.90 15.78 11.32
N THR A 127 4.84 16.54 11.11
CA THR A 127 3.47 16.20 11.54
C THR A 127 2.76 15.27 10.55
N MET A 128 1.63 14.66 10.96
CA MET A 128 0.75 13.93 10.02
C MET A 128 0.32 14.82 8.85
N ALA A 129 0.02 16.09 9.11
CA ALA A 129 -0.38 17.03 8.08
C ALA A 129 0.74 17.30 7.06
N ASP A 130 2.00 17.34 7.51
CA ASP A 130 3.16 17.50 6.62
C ASP A 130 3.32 16.30 5.68
N VAL A 131 3.16 15.08 6.21
CA VAL A 131 3.19 13.84 5.41
C VAL A 131 2.06 13.80 4.40
N VAL A 132 0.83 14.16 4.80
CA VAL A 132 -0.33 14.25 3.88
C VAL A 132 -0.08 15.29 2.78
N ALA A 133 0.41 16.47 3.16
CA ALA A 133 0.75 17.52 2.20
C ALA A 133 1.85 17.06 1.23
N PHE A 134 2.85 16.35 1.72
CA PHE A 134 3.91 15.79 0.89
C PHE A 134 3.40 14.71 -0.06
N HIS A 135 2.54 13.78 0.41
CA HIS A 135 1.87 12.80 -0.43
C HIS A 135 1.11 13.46 -1.58
N HIS A 136 0.34 14.52 -1.32
CA HIS A 136 -0.38 15.24 -2.37
C HIS A 136 0.56 15.89 -3.40
N ARG A 137 1.64 16.54 -2.94
CA ARG A 137 2.63 17.16 -3.85
C ARG A 137 3.32 16.11 -4.71
N SER A 138 3.78 15.01 -4.12
CA SER A 138 4.46 13.95 -4.87
C SER A 138 3.51 13.24 -5.83
N ALA A 139 2.22 13.09 -5.47
CA ALA A 139 1.22 12.47 -6.34
C ALA A 139 0.92 13.36 -7.56
N ALA A 140 0.70 14.65 -7.35
CA ALA A 140 0.49 15.60 -8.44
C ALA A 140 1.70 15.66 -9.39
N HIS A 141 2.90 15.64 -8.83
CA HIS A 141 4.13 15.60 -9.62
C HIS A 141 4.28 14.31 -10.43
N ALA A 142 4.01 13.17 -9.80
CA ALA A 142 4.02 11.89 -10.48
C ALA A 142 2.99 11.83 -11.62
N ASP A 143 1.78 12.34 -11.40
CA ASP A 143 0.73 12.41 -12.42
C ASP A 143 1.17 13.28 -13.59
N ALA A 144 1.78 14.44 -13.34
CA ALA A 144 2.33 15.29 -14.39
C ALA A 144 3.47 14.62 -15.20
N THR A 145 4.32 13.82 -14.54
CA THR A 145 5.34 13.02 -15.26
C THR A 145 4.69 11.93 -16.10
N ILE A 146 3.73 11.19 -15.53
CA ILE A 146 3.02 10.12 -16.24
C ILE A 146 2.34 10.73 -17.47
N GLU A 147 1.60 11.82 -17.35
CA GLU A 147 0.94 12.48 -18.47
C GLU A 147 1.93 12.91 -19.57
N ALA A 148 3.06 13.50 -19.19
CA ALA A 148 4.03 14.07 -20.13
C ALA A 148 4.88 13.05 -20.92
N LEU A 149 5.03 11.82 -20.41
CA LEU A 149 5.97 10.84 -20.97
C LEU A 149 5.26 9.64 -21.62
N ASP A 150 5.80 9.14 -22.73
CA ASP A 150 5.34 7.88 -23.32
C ASP A 150 5.76 6.67 -22.48
N LEU A 151 5.05 5.54 -22.62
CA LEU A 151 5.38 4.30 -21.89
C LEU A 151 6.81 3.79 -22.14
N THR A 152 7.38 4.13 -23.30
CA THR A 152 8.74 3.77 -23.72
C THR A 152 9.80 4.76 -23.26
N ALA A 153 9.41 5.89 -22.65
CA ALA A 153 10.36 6.87 -22.10
C ALA A 153 11.29 6.18 -21.11
N THR A 154 12.60 6.43 -21.26
CA THR A 154 13.63 5.75 -20.49
C THR A 154 14.04 6.57 -19.27
N GLY A 155 14.46 5.88 -18.22
CA GLY A 155 14.98 6.46 -16.99
C GLY A 155 16.07 5.60 -16.38
N THR A 156 16.73 6.13 -15.35
CA THR A 156 17.78 5.41 -14.60
C THR A 156 17.49 5.46 -13.10
N VAL A 157 17.34 4.29 -12.49
CA VAL A 157 17.14 4.11 -11.05
C VAL A 157 18.50 3.90 -10.39
N SER A 158 19.19 4.97 -9.99
CA SER A 158 20.60 4.92 -9.54
C SER A 158 20.87 3.99 -8.35
N TRP A 159 19.85 3.72 -7.52
CA TRP A 159 19.93 2.83 -6.36
C TRP A 159 19.64 1.35 -6.68
N TRP A 160 19.32 1.01 -7.93
CA TRP A 160 19.20 -0.38 -8.36
C TRP A 160 20.54 -0.95 -8.86
N PRO A 161 20.72 -2.28 -8.85
CA PRO A 161 21.87 -2.94 -9.47
C PRO A 161 22.06 -2.48 -10.93
N GLU A 162 23.32 -2.34 -11.35
CA GLU A 162 23.70 -1.81 -12.68
C GLU A 162 22.99 -2.53 -13.83
N GLU A 163 22.84 -3.84 -13.72
CA GLU A 163 22.18 -4.70 -14.70
C GLU A 163 20.67 -4.44 -14.85
N HIS A 164 20.06 -3.73 -13.91
CA HIS A 164 18.61 -3.56 -13.81
C HIS A 164 18.15 -2.11 -13.70
N ARG A 165 19.07 -1.15 -13.49
CA ARG A 165 18.74 0.27 -13.24
C ARG A 165 18.16 1.03 -14.42
N HIS A 166 18.36 0.57 -15.65
CA HIS A 166 17.73 1.18 -16.82
C HIS A 166 16.30 0.67 -16.98
N VAL A 167 15.36 1.61 -17.00
CA VAL A 167 13.93 1.33 -16.93
C VAL A 167 13.17 2.11 -18.00
N THR A 168 11.92 1.70 -18.24
CA THR A 168 10.93 2.48 -18.99
C THR A 168 9.86 3.00 -18.03
N LEU A 169 9.10 4.02 -18.45
CA LEU A 169 7.94 4.50 -17.70
C LEU A 169 6.94 3.36 -17.44
N HIS A 170 6.73 2.47 -18.40
CA HIS A 170 5.88 1.29 -18.21
C HIS A 170 6.36 0.44 -17.02
N ARG A 171 7.65 0.12 -16.95
CA ARG A 171 8.20 -0.67 -15.85
C ARG A 171 8.02 0.04 -14.49
N ILE A 172 8.21 1.36 -14.46
CA ILE A 172 8.04 2.14 -13.23
C ILE A 172 6.56 2.26 -12.81
N LEU A 173 5.63 2.41 -13.76
CA LEU A 173 4.19 2.38 -13.47
C LEU A 173 3.76 1.06 -12.83
N VAL A 174 4.21 -0.07 -13.38
CA VAL A 174 3.94 -1.41 -12.80
C VAL A 174 4.55 -1.53 -11.41
N HIS A 175 5.83 -1.14 -11.27
CA HIS A 175 6.54 -1.18 -9.99
C HIS A 175 5.81 -0.37 -8.91
N MET A 176 5.44 0.87 -9.22
CA MET A 176 4.77 1.76 -8.27
C MET A 176 3.33 1.35 -7.96
N ALA A 177 2.61 0.77 -8.92
CA ALA A 177 1.28 0.21 -8.66
C ALA A 177 1.37 -0.96 -7.67
N TYR A 178 2.33 -1.87 -7.87
CA TYR A 178 2.60 -2.99 -6.95
C TYR A 178 3.05 -2.50 -5.56
N GLU A 179 4.01 -1.57 -5.51
CA GLU A 179 4.53 -1.00 -4.26
C GLU A 179 3.39 -0.38 -3.43
N THR A 180 2.60 0.48 -4.07
CA THR A 180 1.48 1.16 -3.41
C THR A 180 0.41 0.17 -2.93
N ALA A 181 0.04 -0.81 -3.76
CA ALA A 181 -0.95 -1.82 -3.39
C ALA A 181 -0.46 -2.70 -2.22
N ARG A 182 0.82 -3.07 -2.20
CA ARG A 182 1.43 -3.84 -1.12
C ARG A 182 1.36 -3.08 0.20
N HIS A 183 1.72 -1.79 0.20
CA HIS A 183 1.67 -0.98 1.42
C HIS A 183 0.23 -0.63 1.85
N ALA A 184 -0.71 -0.51 0.92
CA ALA A 184 -2.14 -0.40 1.25
C ALA A 184 -2.63 -1.65 1.99
N GLY A 185 -2.26 -2.85 1.54
CA GLY A 185 -2.58 -4.10 2.23
C GLY A 185 -1.89 -4.23 3.59
N HIS A 186 -0.65 -3.75 3.75
CA HIS A 186 -0.05 -3.65 5.08
C HIS A 186 -0.85 -2.72 6.00
N ALA A 187 -1.28 -1.56 5.48
CA ALA A 187 -2.07 -0.60 6.24
C ALA A 187 -3.46 -1.15 6.62
N ASP A 188 -4.07 -2.01 5.80
CA ASP A 188 -5.32 -2.72 6.16
C ASP A 188 -5.15 -3.53 7.45
N ILE A 189 -4.10 -4.36 7.53
CA ILE A 189 -3.82 -5.17 8.72
C ILE A 189 -3.46 -4.31 9.92
N VAL A 190 -2.74 -3.20 9.70
CA VAL A 190 -2.44 -2.26 10.78
C VAL A 190 -3.71 -1.60 11.33
N ARG A 191 -4.66 -1.21 10.47
CA ARG A 191 -5.96 -0.67 10.90
C ARG A 191 -6.78 -1.70 11.65
N GLU A 192 -6.86 -2.94 11.15
CA GLU A 192 -7.56 -4.02 11.84
C GLU A 192 -7.03 -4.22 13.27
N MET A 193 -5.71 -4.13 13.45
CA MET A 193 -5.06 -4.23 14.77
C MET A 193 -5.25 -3.00 15.67
N LEU A 194 -5.39 -1.80 15.10
CA LEU A 194 -5.51 -0.54 15.86
C LEU A 194 -6.94 -0.24 16.31
N ASP A 195 -7.90 -0.38 15.41
CA ASP A 195 -9.28 0.08 15.61
C ASP A 195 -10.35 -0.86 15.03
N GLY A 196 -9.93 -1.95 14.39
CA GLY A 196 -10.84 -2.94 13.80
C GLY A 196 -11.35 -2.54 12.42
N LEU A 197 -10.95 -1.41 11.83
CA LEU A 197 -11.35 -1.06 10.47
C LEU A 197 -10.53 -1.86 9.44
N ALA A 198 -11.19 -2.32 8.37
CA ALA A 198 -10.56 -3.19 7.38
C ALA A 198 -10.98 -2.86 5.95
N GLY A 199 -10.09 -3.13 4.98
CA GLY A 199 -10.34 -2.95 3.55
C GLY A 199 -10.55 -1.50 3.12
N ASP A 200 -10.79 -1.28 1.83
CA ASP A 200 -10.87 0.04 1.19
C ASP A 200 -12.29 0.43 0.72
N GLY A 201 -13.31 -0.32 1.15
CA GLY A 201 -14.71 -0.08 0.77
C GLY A 201 -15.08 -0.57 -0.63
N ASP A 202 -14.19 -1.28 -1.34
CA ASP A 202 -14.45 -1.74 -2.72
C ASP A 202 -15.26 -3.05 -2.82
N GLY A 203 -15.71 -3.59 -1.69
CA GLY A 203 -16.54 -4.79 -1.62
C GLY A 203 -15.77 -6.11 -1.60
N ASN A 204 -14.43 -6.09 -1.53
CA ASN A 204 -13.63 -7.31 -1.39
C ASN A 204 -13.77 -7.98 -0.01
N LEU A 205 -14.26 -7.26 1.00
CA LEU A 205 -14.63 -7.85 2.29
C LEU A 205 -16.04 -8.42 2.24
N ALA A 206 -16.19 -9.64 2.74
CA ALA A 206 -17.48 -10.28 2.86
C ALA A 206 -18.41 -9.45 3.75
N ASP A 207 -19.66 -9.26 3.30
CA ASP A 207 -20.68 -8.60 4.10
C ASP A 207 -21.09 -9.50 5.27
N LYS A 208 -20.55 -9.20 6.44
CA LYS A 208 -20.74 -9.94 7.69
C LYS A 208 -20.90 -8.95 8.84
N THR A 209 -21.86 -9.23 9.71
CA THR A 209 -21.99 -8.56 11.00
C THR A 209 -20.79 -8.88 11.92
N PRO A 210 -20.52 -8.05 12.95
CA PRO A 210 -19.45 -8.32 13.91
C PRO A 210 -19.52 -9.73 14.54
N ASP A 211 -20.71 -10.19 14.92
CA ASP A 211 -20.90 -11.53 15.50
C ASP A 211 -20.62 -12.65 14.48
N GLU A 212 -20.90 -12.43 13.21
CA GLU A 212 -20.56 -13.37 12.14
C GLU A 212 -19.05 -13.44 11.91
N TRP A 213 -18.35 -12.31 12.02
CA TRP A 213 -16.88 -12.29 11.97
C TRP A 213 -16.25 -13.06 13.13
N VAL A 214 -16.77 -12.91 14.35
CA VAL A 214 -16.30 -13.67 15.52
C VAL A 214 -16.48 -15.17 15.30
N ARG A 215 -17.69 -15.61 14.92
CA ARG A 215 -17.97 -17.03 14.64
C ARG A 215 -17.12 -17.57 13.49
N TRP A 216 -16.92 -16.77 12.44
CA TRP A 216 -16.07 -17.13 11.31
C TRP A 216 -14.61 -17.34 11.74
N ARG A 217 -14.07 -16.43 12.56
CA ARG A 217 -12.72 -16.55 13.12
C ARG A 217 -12.58 -17.81 13.98
N GLU A 218 -13.53 -18.07 14.88
CA GLU A 218 -13.53 -19.28 15.73
C GLU A 218 -13.55 -20.57 14.89
N GLN A 219 -14.34 -20.60 13.81
CA GLN A 219 -14.34 -21.71 12.87
C GLN A 219 -12.96 -21.90 12.20
N LEU A 220 -12.30 -20.81 11.79
CA LEU A 220 -10.96 -20.89 11.19
C LEU A 220 -9.90 -21.38 12.19
N VAL A 221 -10.02 -21.01 13.47
CA VAL A 221 -9.14 -21.52 14.53
C VAL A 221 -9.32 -23.03 14.72
N ASP A 222 -10.56 -23.54 14.83
CA ASP A 222 -10.82 -24.99 14.93
C ASP A 222 -10.22 -25.75 13.73
N ILE A 223 -10.37 -25.20 12.51
CA ILE A 223 -9.78 -25.79 11.30
C ILE A 223 -8.25 -25.85 11.41
N ALA A 224 -7.61 -24.77 11.84
CA ALA A 224 -6.16 -24.69 11.96
C ALA A 224 -5.61 -25.68 13.00
N GLU A 225 -6.22 -25.73 14.19
CA GLU A 225 -5.85 -26.67 15.26
C GLU A 225 -5.97 -28.12 14.80
N ARG A 226 -7.09 -28.47 14.17
CA ARG A 226 -7.33 -29.84 13.68
C ARG A 226 -6.44 -30.21 12.50
N ALA A 227 -6.05 -29.25 11.67
CA ALA A 227 -5.11 -29.49 10.57
C ALA A 227 -3.73 -29.93 11.09
N GLY A 228 -3.24 -29.28 12.16
CA GLY A 228 -1.97 -29.62 12.81
C GLY A 228 -1.94 -31.01 13.46
N LEU A 229 -3.11 -31.63 13.67
CA LEU A 229 -3.24 -32.95 14.29
C LEU A 229 -3.46 -34.09 13.27
N ARG A 230 -3.62 -33.79 11.98
CA ARG A 230 -4.00 -34.81 10.96
C ARG A 230 -2.99 -35.96 10.86
N ASP A 231 -1.70 -35.68 10.97
CA ASP A 231 -0.62 -36.68 10.85
C ASP A 231 -0.35 -37.44 12.17
N LEU A 232 -0.99 -37.07 13.28
CA LEU A 232 -0.88 -37.77 14.57
C LEU A 232 -1.94 -38.84 14.77
N SER A 233 -2.89 -38.95 13.83
CA SER A 233 -4.02 -39.88 13.84
C SER A 233 -3.97 -40.97 12.77
N ALA A 234 -2.84 -41.08 12.05
CA ALA A 234 -2.53 -42.18 11.12
C ALA A 234 -1.50 -43.14 11.73
#